data_AF-A0A6G1HL81-F1
#
_entry.id   AF-A0A6G1HL81-F1
#
_cell.length_a   1.000
_cell.length_b   1.000
_cell.length_c   1.000
_cell.angle_alpha   90.00
_cell.angle_beta   90.00
_cell.angle_gamma   90.00
#
_symmetry.space_group_name_H-M   'P 1'
#
loop_
_entity.id
_entity.type
_entity.pdbx_description
1 polymer ?
#
loop_
_entity_poly.entity_id
_entity_poly.type
_entity_poly.pdbx_seq_one_letter_code
_entity_poly.pdbx_strand_id
1 'polypeptide(L)'
;MSNADQLPYGWSAVPVSLKAFLSTTSAKSTAPFAASSAPEPTSELSTTIRSFAQKELPEQVFNHSLRVYTYGIALVTQHLSHLLTPTFAETLYLTCLLHDLGCTPKNLRATKMSFEWWGALEGLRELRDVGAEKDQAEGVFEAIVRHQDLGETGNITALGAVLQVVTIFDNVGHFAELFAKETIESVTSAHPRKGWSGCFSETIKQEIGSKPWCHSTHIENFAEDVAGNKLMQPY
;
A
#
# COMPACT_ATOMS: atom_id res chain seq x y z
N MET A 1 0.88 21.61 14.56
CA MET A 1 1.02 22.29 13.26
C MET A 1 -0.36 22.74 12.84
N SER A 2 -0.53 23.99 12.44
CA SER A 2 -1.82 24.49 11.92
C SER A 2 -2.18 23.74 10.63
N ASN A 3 -3.48 23.49 10.39
CA ASN A 3 -4.03 22.87 9.17
C ASN A 3 -3.69 23.60 7.84
N ALA A 4 -2.88 24.66 7.86
CA ALA A 4 -2.54 25.47 6.70
C ALA A 4 -1.46 24.86 5.78
N ASP A 5 -0.71 23.86 6.25
CA ASP A 5 0.41 23.25 5.49
C ASP A 5 0.06 21.90 4.83
N GLN A 6 -1.18 21.40 4.98
CA GLN A 6 -1.59 20.14 4.35
C GLN A 6 -2.15 20.38 2.96
N LEU A 7 -1.33 20.09 1.95
CA LEU A 7 -1.80 19.99 0.57
C LEU A 7 -2.72 18.75 0.42
N PRO A 8 -3.65 18.76 -0.56
CA PRO A 8 -4.54 17.63 -0.81
C PRO A 8 -3.77 16.37 -1.22
N TYR A 9 -4.48 15.23 -1.31
CA TYR A 9 -3.96 13.97 -1.86
C TYR A 9 -2.77 13.35 -1.08
N GLY A 10 -2.44 13.88 0.09
CA GLY A 10 -1.35 13.37 0.94
C GLY A 10 0.02 14.00 0.70
N TRP A 11 0.07 15.13 -0.01
CA TRP A 11 1.25 15.97 -0.20
C TRP A 11 1.66 16.71 1.09
N SER A 12 1.98 15.94 2.13
CA SER A 12 2.54 16.46 3.38
C SER A 12 3.85 15.74 3.66
N ALA A 13 4.91 16.50 3.94
CA ALA A 13 6.22 15.92 4.21
C ALA A 13 6.26 15.29 5.60
N VAL A 14 6.61 14.01 5.67
CA VAL A 14 6.82 13.27 6.92
C VAL A 14 8.16 12.53 6.86
N PRO A 15 8.77 12.19 8.01
CA PRO A 15 10.01 11.43 8.02
C PRO A 15 9.86 10.09 7.29
N VAL A 16 10.86 9.70 6.49
CA VAL A 16 10.88 8.36 5.87
C VAL A 16 11.08 7.24 6.88
N SER A 17 11.77 7.52 7.99
CA SER A 17 11.88 6.58 9.11
C SER A 17 10.50 6.30 9.70
N LEU A 18 9.99 5.08 9.50
CA LEU A 18 8.66 4.68 9.98
C LEU A 18 8.56 4.79 11.51
N LYS A 19 9.66 4.56 12.23
CA LYS A 19 9.72 4.78 13.68
C LYS A 19 9.50 6.25 14.05
N ALA A 20 10.11 7.18 13.30
CA ALA A 20 9.92 8.61 13.54
C ALA A 20 8.52 9.06 13.12
N PHE A 21 8.01 8.59 11.97
CA PHE A 21 6.66 8.85 11.49
C PHE A 21 5.59 8.38 12.49
N LEU A 22 5.76 7.19 13.05
CA LEU A 22 4.82 6.58 14.00
C LEU A 22 5.08 6.97 15.47
N SER A 23 5.98 7.93 15.74
CA SER A 23 6.41 8.27 17.10
C SER A 23 5.29 8.80 18.02
N THR A 24 4.21 9.34 17.44
CA THR A 24 3.04 9.82 18.17
C THR A 24 1.91 8.78 18.27
N THR A 25 2.09 7.60 17.67
CA THR A 25 1.12 6.51 17.73
C THR A 25 1.24 5.73 19.04
N SER A 26 0.22 4.96 19.39
CA SER A 26 0.18 4.24 20.67
C SER A 26 -0.74 3.04 20.56
N ALA A 27 -0.26 1.88 21.01
CA ALA A 27 -1.06 0.65 21.12
C ALA A 27 -2.30 0.81 22.02
N LYS A 28 -2.33 1.84 22.90
CA LYS A 28 -3.51 2.14 23.74
C LYS A 28 -4.67 2.74 22.94
N SER A 29 -4.38 3.33 21.77
CA SER A 29 -5.39 3.86 20.86
C SER A 29 -5.92 2.80 19.90
N THR A 30 -5.27 1.63 19.84
CA THR A 30 -5.65 0.51 18.99
C THR A 30 -6.98 -0.08 19.47
N ALA A 31 -7.97 -0.08 18.60
CA ALA A 31 -9.28 -0.67 18.86
C ALA A 31 -9.73 -1.56 17.68
N PRO A 32 -10.64 -2.53 17.92
CA PRO A 32 -11.25 -3.30 16.84
C PRO A 32 -11.84 -2.38 15.75
N PHE A 33 -11.49 -2.65 14.50
CA PHE A 33 -11.94 -1.90 13.33
C PHE A 33 -12.50 -2.89 12.30
N ALA A 34 -13.80 -2.81 12.03
CA ALA A 34 -14.44 -3.68 11.06
C ALA A 34 -14.07 -3.28 9.62
N ALA A 35 -13.96 -4.25 8.72
CA ALA A 35 -13.68 -3.96 7.31
C ALA A 35 -14.73 -3.03 6.67
N SER A 36 -16.00 -3.16 7.08
CA SER A 36 -17.09 -2.29 6.64
C SER A 36 -16.96 -0.83 7.11
N SER A 37 -16.08 -0.53 8.07
CA SER A 37 -15.78 0.84 8.52
C SER A 37 -14.81 1.57 7.60
N ALA A 38 -14.24 0.90 6.60
CA ALA A 38 -13.46 1.50 5.52
C ALA A 38 -14.18 1.31 4.18
N PRO A 39 -15.31 2.01 3.95
CA PRO A 39 -16.02 1.90 2.68
C PRO A 39 -15.10 2.30 1.52
N GLU A 40 -15.23 1.56 0.41
CA GLU A 40 -14.54 1.91 -0.83
C GLU A 40 -15.09 3.25 -1.37
N PRO A 41 -14.24 4.17 -1.85
CA PRO A 41 -14.68 5.40 -2.49
C PRO A 41 -15.52 5.10 -3.74
N THR A 42 -16.58 5.89 -3.94
CA THR A 42 -17.60 5.64 -4.99
C THR A 42 -17.59 6.67 -6.12
N SER A 43 -16.53 7.48 -6.23
CA SER A 43 -16.37 8.36 -7.40
C SER A 43 -16.25 7.57 -8.70
N GLU A 44 -16.48 8.23 -9.82
CA GLU A 44 -16.30 7.64 -11.15
C GLU A 44 -14.85 7.18 -11.35
N LEU A 45 -13.88 7.99 -10.91
CA LEU A 45 -12.46 7.66 -10.93
C LEU A 45 -12.16 6.37 -10.15
N SER A 46 -12.59 6.32 -8.89
CA SER A 46 -12.36 5.16 -8.02
C SER A 46 -13.03 3.89 -8.53
N THR A 47 -14.27 4.00 -9.02
CA THR A 47 -15.00 2.86 -9.58
C THR A 47 -14.33 2.33 -10.86
N THR A 48 -13.83 3.24 -11.70
CA THR A 48 -13.11 2.89 -12.94
C THR A 48 -11.79 2.19 -12.63
N ILE A 49 -10.96 2.76 -11.74
CA ILE A 49 -9.66 2.18 -11.36
C ILE A 49 -9.82 0.87 -10.61
N ARG A 50 -10.85 0.74 -9.77
CA ARG A 50 -11.20 -0.54 -9.14
C ARG A 50 -11.50 -1.62 -10.16
N SER A 51 -12.30 -1.29 -11.18
CA SER A 51 -12.66 -2.24 -12.24
C SER A 51 -11.45 -2.65 -13.07
N PHE A 52 -10.56 -1.69 -13.36
CA PHE A 52 -9.27 -1.94 -14.01
C PHE A 52 -8.39 -2.87 -13.16
N ALA A 53 -8.19 -2.55 -11.88
CA ALA A 53 -7.36 -3.34 -10.97
C ALA A 53 -7.90 -4.77 -10.82
N GLN A 54 -9.21 -4.93 -10.65
CA GLN A 54 -9.85 -6.26 -10.56
C GLN A 54 -9.65 -7.11 -11.83
N LYS A 55 -9.54 -6.47 -12.99
CA LYS A 55 -9.33 -7.16 -14.27
C LYS A 55 -7.86 -7.54 -14.49
N GLU A 56 -6.92 -6.65 -14.16
CA GLU A 56 -5.50 -6.85 -14.48
C GLU A 56 -4.74 -7.60 -13.36
N LEU A 57 -5.18 -7.51 -12.11
CA LEU A 57 -4.49 -8.14 -10.98
C LEU A 57 -4.94 -9.59 -10.76
N PRO A 58 -4.01 -10.51 -10.44
CA PRO A 58 -4.37 -11.80 -9.84
C PRO A 58 -5.19 -11.59 -8.56
N GLU A 59 -6.09 -12.53 -8.27
CA GLU A 59 -7.03 -12.41 -7.15
C GLU A 59 -6.34 -12.17 -5.79
N GLN A 60 -5.22 -12.86 -5.53
CA GLN A 60 -4.45 -12.68 -4.29
C GLN A 60 -3.90 -11.25 -4.16
N VAL A 61 -3.44 -10.67 -5.26
CA VAL A 61 -2.90 -9.29 -5.32
C VAL A 61 -4.05 -8.30 -5.15
N PHE A 62 -5.17 -8.48 -5.85
CA PHE A 62 -6.34 -7.62 -5.70
C PHE A 62 -6.88 -7.62 -4.26
N ASN A 63 -6.99 -8.80 -3.64
CA ASN A 63 -7.39 -8.90 -2.24
C ASN A 63 -6.37 -8.27 -1.30
N HIS A 64 -5.07 -8.41 -1.56
CA HIS A 64 -4.01 -7.72 -0.81
C HIS A 64 -4.18 -6.21 -0.87
N SER A 65 -4.35 -5.65 -2.07
CA SER A 65 -4.60 -4.21 -2.25
C SER A 65 -5.80 -3.70 -1.45
N LEU A 66 -6.90 -4.46 -1.40
CA LEU A 66 -8.06 -4.11 -0.58
C LEU A 66 -7.76 -4.19 0.93
N ARG A 67 -7.05 -5.23 1.40
CA ARG A 67 -6.61 -5.32 2.80
C ARG A 67 -5.73 -4.14 3.18
N VAL A 68 -4.74 -3.81 2.34
CA VAL A 68 -3.82 -2.68 2.53
C VAL A 68 -4.59 -1.36 2.64
N TYR A 69 -5.58 -1.13 1.77
CA TYR A 69 -6.47 0.03 1.89
C TYR A 69 -7.22 0.06 3.23
N THR A 70 -7.86 -1.06 3.62
CA THR A 70 -8.62 -1.11 4.87
C THR A 70 -7.75 -0.90 6.10
N TYR A 71 -6.56 -1.50 6.15
CA TYR A 71 -5.58 -1.25 7.21
C TYR A 71 -5.09 0.20 7.19
N GLY A 72 -4.94 0.81 6.01
CA GLY A 72 -4.58 2.22 5.86
C GLY A 72 -5.62 3.15 6.46
N ILE A 73 -6.90 2.91 6.18
CA ILE A 73 -8.00 3.68 6.80
C ILE A 73 -8.05 3.45 8.31
N ALA A 74 -7.86 2.21 8.79
CA ALA A 74 -7.83 1.91 10.22
C ALA A 74 -6.68 2.67 10.92
N LEU A 75 -5.46 2.58 10.39
CA LEU A 75 -4.26 3.26 10.88
C LEU A 75 -4.49 4.77 10.97
N VAL A 76 -4.93 5.37 9.87
CA VAL A 76 -5.11 6.82 9.79
C VAL A 76 -6.24 7.28 10.71
N THR A 77 -7.35 6.55 10.78
CA THR A 77 -8.49 6.89 11.66
C THR A 77 -8.09 6.88 13.14
N GLN A 78 -7.35 5.86 13.59
CA GLN A 78 -7.05 5.66 15.01
C GLN A 78 -5.80 6.40 15.49
N HIS A 79 -4.82 6.61 14.60
CA HIS A 79 -3.49 7.08 15.01
C HIS A 79 -3.04 8.37 14.31
N LEU A 80 -3.57 8.68 13.13
CA LEU A 80 -3.10 9.79 12.31
C LEU A 80 -4.28 10.60 11.73
N SER A 81 -5.33 10.82 12.52
CA SER A 81 -6.62 11.35 12.06
C SER A 81 -6.53 12.72 11.39
N HIS A 82 -5.48 13.49 11.71
CA HIS A 82 -5.14 14.74 11.04
C HIS A 82 -4.83 14.59 9.54
N LEU A 83 -4.50 13.39 9.05
CA LEU A 83 -4.30 13.12 7.61
C LEU A 83 -5.62 12.78 6.89
N LEU A 84 -6.67 12.40 7.63
CA LEU A 84 -7.88 11.85 7.04
C LEU A 84 -8.76 12.95 6.42
N THR A 85 -8.67 13.07 5.09
CA THR A 85 -9.56 13.88 4.27
C THR A 85 -10.20 13.00 3.18
N PRO A 86 -11.33 13.41 2.59
CA PRO A 86 -11.93 12.65 1.47
C PRO A 86 -10.96 12.44 0.30
N THR A 87 -10.16 13.46 -0.04
CA THR A 87 -9.16 13.36 -1.11
C THR A 87 -8.00 12.45 -0.72
N PHE A 88 -7.56 12.47 0.55
CA PHE A 88 -6.55 11.52 1.03
C PHE A 88 -7.05 10.08 0.98
N ALA A 89 -8.26 9.81 1.48
CA ALA A 89 -8.85 8.46 1.50
C ALA A 89 -9.01 7.89 0.09
N GLU A 90 -9.51 8.70 -0.86
CA GLU A 90 -9.60 8.31 -2.25
C GLU A 90 -8.22 8.05 -2.88
N THR A 91 -7.25 8.94 -2.65
CA THR A 91 -5.90 8.77 -3.21
C THR A 91 -5.21 7.53 -2.63
N LEU A 92 -5.39 7.25 -1.34
CA LEU A 92 -4.93 6.02 -0.70
C LEU A 92 -5.55 4.79 -1.35
N TYR A 93 -6.86 4.81 -1.61
CA TYR A 93 -7.55 3.71 -2.30
C TYR A 93 -6.96 3.43 -3.69
N LEU A 94 -6.82 4.47 -4.52
CA LEU A 94 -6.21 4.37 -5.85
C LEU A 94 -4.77 3.84 -5.77
N THR A 95 -4.00 4.34 -4.81
CA THR A 95 -2.61 3.92 -4.58
C THR A 95 -2.54 2.44 -4.21
N CYS A 96 -3.35 1.99 -3.24
CA CYS A 96 -3.36 0.60 -2.79
C CYS A 96 -3.77 -0.35 -3.92
N LEU A 97 -4.75 0.01 -4.74
CA LEU A 97 -5.18 -0.77 -5.90
C LEU A 97 -4.08 -0.91 -6.97
N LEU A 98 -3.20 0.06 -7.11
CA LEU A 98 -2.23 0.12 -8.21
C LEU A 98 -0.79 -0.23 -7.79
N HIS A 99 -0.46 -0.26 -6.50
CA HIS A 99 0.93 -0.36 -6.05
C HIS A 99 1.67 -1.63 -6.53
N ASP A 100 0.94 -2.74 -6.63
CA ASP A 100 1.46 -4.03 -7.11
C ASP A 100 1.15 -4.32 -8.58
N LEU A 101 0.69 -3.32 -9.36
CA LEU A 101 0.42 -3.52 -10.78
C LEU A 101 1.67 -4.01 -11.54
N GLY A 102 2.86 -3.57 -11.14
CA GLY A 102 4.13 -4.02 -11.72
C GLY A 102 4.43 -5.50 -11.52
N CYS A 103 3.86 -6.11 -10.47
CA CYS A 103 4.09 -7.51 -10.08
C CYS A 103 3.28 -8.52 -10.90
N THR A 104 2.36 -8.09 -11.77
CA THR A 104 1.59 -9.04 -12.58
C THR A 104 2.50 -9.83 -13.52
N PRO A 105 2.20 -11.11 -13.84
CA PRO A 105 3.01 -11.89 -14.77
C PRO A 105 3.19 -11.22 -16.14
N LYS A 106 2.18 -10.46 -16.60
CA LYS A 106 2.23 -9.65 -17.81
C LYS A 106 3.27 -8.53 -17.67
N ASN A 107 3.21 -7.77 -16.58
CA ASN A 107 4.07 -6.59 -16.39
C ASN A 107 5.52 -6.95 -16.02
N LEU A 108 5.74 -8.01 -15.25
CA LEU A 108 7.10 -8.52 -14.97
C LEU A 108 7.89 -8.83 -16.24
N ARG A 109 7.22 -9.35 -17.27
CA ARG A 109 7.83 -9.69 -18.58
C ARG A 109 7.87 -8.52 -19.57
N ALA A 110 7.07 -7.47 -19.35
CA ALA A 110 6.94 -6.36 -20.28
C ALA A 110 8.10 -5.36 -20.20
N THR A 111 8.91 -5.41 -19.14
CA THR A 111 9.94 -4.41 -18.85
C THR A 111 11.20 -5.04 -18.25
N LYS A 112 12.30 -4.27 -18.27
CA LYS A 112 13.53 -4.54 -17.51
C LYS A 112 13.70 -3.62 -16.28
N MET A 113 12.76 -2.69 -16.07
CA MET A 113 12.74 -1.82 -14.88
C MET A 113 12.22 -2.59 -13.67
N SER A 114 12.60 -2.18 -12.46
CA SER A 114 12.01 -2.76 -11.24
C SER A 114 10.49 -2.53 -11.21
N PHE A 115 9.77 -3.48 -10.64
CA PHE A 115 8.31 -3.52 -10.72
C PHE A 115 7.65 -2.27 -10.09
N GLU A 116 8.24 -1.66 -9.07
CA GLU A 116 7.69 -0.48 -8.39
C GLU A 116 7.62 0.71 -9.36
N TRP A 117 8.69 0.96 -10.12
CA TRP A 117 8.73 2.01 -11.14
C TRP A 117 7.81 1.71 -12.30
N TRP A 118 7.84 0.49 -12.81
CA TRP A 118 7.00 0.13 -13.95
C TRP A 118 5.51 0.15 -13.59
N GLY A 119 5.14 -0.39 -12.43
CA GLY A 119 3.79 -0.34 -11.90
C GLY A 119 3.32 1.09 -11.68
N ALA A 120 4.17 1.96 -11.11
CA ALA A 120 3.85 3.37 -10.97
C ALA A 120 3.63 4.06 -12.32
N LEU A 121 4.49 3.81 -13.32
CA LEU A 121 4.35 4.38 -14.66
C LEU A 121 3.05 3.96 -15.35
N GLU A 122 2.70 2.68 -15.27
CA GLU A 122 1.43 2.17 -15.80
C GLU A 122 0.24 2.76 -15.03
N GLY A 123 0.28 2.79 -13.70
CA GLY A 123 -0.76 3.41 -12.88
C GLY A 123 -0.96 4.89 -13.18
N LEU A 124 0.12 5.65 -13.38
CA LEU A 124 0.07 7.05 -13.77
C LEU A 124 -0.57 7.25 -15.15
N ARG A 125 -0.29 6.36 -16.12
CA ARG A 125 -0.93 6.38 -17.44
C ARG A 125 -2.43 6.15 -17.32
N GLU A 126 -2.83 5.08 -16.65
CA GLU A 126 -4.24 4.73 -16.45
C GLU A 126 -5.01 5.85 -15.75
N LEU A 127 -4.46 6.42 -14.67
CA LEU A 127 -5.07 7.54 -13.95
C LEU A 127 -5.25 8.77 -14.84
N ARG A 128 -4.26 9.11 -15.66
CA ARG A 128 -4.35 10.24 -16.59
C ARG A 128 -5.38 9.99 -17.68
N ASP A 129 -5.43 8.78 -18.23
CA ASP A 129 -6.34 8.43 -19.32
C ASP A 129 -7.80 8.46 -18.88
N VAL A 130 -8.09 8.15 -17.60
CA VAL A 130 -9.43 8.27 -17.02
C VAL A 130 -9.72 9.64 -16.38
N GLY A 131 -8.85 10.62 -16.58
CA GLY A 131 -9.09 12.02 -16.20
C GLY A 131 -8.85 12.35 -14.73
N ALA A 132 -7.99 11.62 -14.02
CA ALA A 132 -7.57 12.00 -12.67
C ALA A 132 -6.87 13.37 -12.66
N GLU A 133 -7.08 14.13 -11.59
CA GLU A 133 -6.35 15.38 -11.36
C GLU A 133 -4.84 15.14 -11.30
N LYS A 134 -4.07 16.04 -11.91
CA LYS A 134 -2.62 15.87 -12.07
C LYS A 134 -1.92 15.60 -10.73
N ASP A 135 -2.20 16.43 -9.73
CA ASP A 135 -1.55 16.33 -8.42
C ASP A 135 -1.93 15.04 -7.67
N GLN A 136 -3.14 14.50 -7.90
CA GLN A 136 -3.56 13.22 -7.35
C GLN A 136 -2.81 12.07 -8.03
N ALA A 137 -2.76 12.07 -9.36
CA ALA A 137 -2.09 11.04 -10.14
C ALA A 137 -0.57 11.00 -9.87
N GLU A 138 0.06 12.17 -9.73
CA GLU A 138 1.47 12.28 -9.33
C GLU A 138 1.70 11.83 -7.88
N GLY A 139 0.74 12.07 -6.98
CA GLY A 139 0.80 11.57 -5.60
C GLY A 139 0.77 10.05 -5.52
N VAL A 140 -0.13 9.42 -6.31
CA VAL A 140 -0.18 7.97 -6.47
C VAL A 140 1.14 7.44 -7.03
N PHE A 141 1.67 8.06 -8.10
CA PHE A 141 2.95 7.67 -8.69
C PHE A 141 4.09 7.71 -7.68
N GLU A 142 4.27 8.84 -6.99
CA GLU A 142 5.34 9.04 -5.99
C GLU A 142 5.26 8.00 -4.86
N ALA A 143 4.06 7.75 -4.35
CA ALA A 143 3.85 6.76 -3.30
C ALA A 143 4.17 5.33 -3.78
N ILE A 144 3.77 4.95 -4.99
CA ILE A 144 4.05 3.61 -5.54
C ILE A 144 5.54 3.42 -5.82
N VAL A 145 6.22 4.37 -6.45
CA VAL A 145 7.67 4.22 -6.72
C VAL A 145 8.45 3.95 -5.43
N ARG A 146 8.02 4.58 -4.32
CA ARG A 146 8.73 4.55 -3.05
C ARG A 146 8.16 3.56 -2.03
N HIS A 147 7.17 2.72 -2.39
CA HIS A 147 6.52 1.84 -1.41
C HIS A 147 7.43 0.74 -0.84
N GLN A 148 8.57 0.47 -1.49
CA GLN A 148 9.64 -0.43 -1.00
C GLN A 148 10.93 0.32 -0.62
N ASP A 149 10.95 1.65 -0.75
CA ASP A 149 12.10 2.51 -0.40
C ASP A 149 12.14 2.76 1.11
N LEU A 150 12.47 1.69 1.84
CA LEU A 150 12.57 1.71 3.30
C LEU A 150 13.90 2.36 3.72
N GLY A 151 13.84 3.40 4.53
CA GLY A 151 15.04 4.12 4.94
C GLY A 151 14.88 4.92 6.23
N GLU A 152 16.00 5.44 6.74
CA GLU A 152 16.05 6.14 8.04
C GLU A 152 16.24 7.66 7.92
N THR A 153 16.65 8.17 6.75
CA THR A 153 17.03 9.58 6.58
C THR A 153 16.26 10.24 5.44
N GLY A 154 15.72 11.43 5.69
CA GLY A 154 14.97 12.23 4.73
C GLY A 154 13.46 12.19 4.96
N ASN A 155 12.70 12.64 3.96
CA ASN A 155 11.25 12.73 4.01
C ASN A 155 10.59 11.94 2.86
N ILE A 156 9.31 11.64 3.06
CA ILE A 156 8.40 11.06 2.08
C ILE A 156 7.04 11.78 2.20
N THR A 157 6.13 11.56 1.25
CA THR A 157 4.75 12.01 1.37
C THR A 157 4.03 11.22 2.48
N ALA A 158 3.07 11.85 3.14
CA ALA A 158 2.23 11.17 4.13
C ALA A 158 1.49 9.97 3.53
N LEU A 159 1.07 10.07 2.27
CA LEU A 159 0.51 8.96 1.50
C LEU A 159 1.49 7.78 1.38
N GLY A 160 2.74 8.05 0.97
CA GLY A 160 3.79 7.05 0.84
C GLY A 160 4.16 6.40 2.17
N ALA A 161 4.27 7.19 3.25
CA ALA A 161 4.55 6.65 4.58
C ALA A 161 3.42 5.73 5.08
N VAL A 162 2.15 6.12 4.90
CA VAL A 162 1.01 5.26 5.24
C VAL A 162 1.07 3.97 4.43
N LEU A 163 1.27 4.07 3.11
CA LEU A 163 1.38 2.91 2.22
C LEU A 163 2.50 1.95 2.67
N GLN A 164 3.69 2.44 3.01
CA GLN A 164 4.79 1.62 3.52
C GLN A 164 4.40 0.86 4.81
N VAL A 165 3.78 1.55 5.77
CA VAL A 165 3.38 0.90 7.04
C VAL A 165 2.43 -0.26 6.78
N VAL A 166 1.41 -0.07 5.94
CA VAL A 166 0.35 -1.06 5.76
C VAL A 166 0.73 -2.20 4.80
N THR A 167 1.59 -1.95 3.81
CA THR A 167 2.16 -3.03 2.99
C THR A 167 3.10 -3.90 3.81
N ILE A 168 4.00 -3.30 4.63
CA ILE A 168 4.86 -4.04 5.56
C ILE A 168 4.01 -4.86 6.54
N PHE A 169 2.97 -4.27 7.12
CA PHE A 169 2.10 -4.99 8.04
C PHE A 169 1.46 -6.23 7.39
N ASP A 170 0.85 -6.11 6.20
CA ASP A 170 0.20 -7.27 5.56
C ASP A 170 1.19 -8.31 4.99
N ASN A 171 2.40 -7.88 4.63
CA ASN A 171 3.44 -8.71 4.01
C ASN A 171 4.32 -9.44 5.03
N VAL A 172 4.81 -8.74 6.06
CA VAL A 172 5.77 -9.29 7.05
C VAL A 172 5.29 -9.21 8.51
N GLY A 173 4.16 -8.54 8.77
CA GLY A 173 3.54 -8.52 10.11
C GLY A 173 4.14 -7.52 11.09
N HIS A 174 4.99 -6.58 10.65
CA HIS A 174 5.47 -5.52 11.54
C HIS A 174 4.37 -4.51 11.86
N PHE A 175 4.55 -3.74 12.94
CA PHE A 175 3.58 -2.76 13.43
C PHE A 175 2.25 -3.38 13.88
N ALA A 176 2.26 -4.66 14.24
CA ALA A 176 1.06 -5.40 14.68
C ALA A 176 0.37 -4.76 15.88
N GLU A 177 1.11 -4.04 16.73
CA GLU A 177 0.58 -3.30 17.87
C GLU A 177 -0.40 -2.17 17.47
N LEU A 178 -0.40 -1.73 16.21
CA LEU A 178 -1.31 -0.73 15.67
C LEU A 178 -2.63 -1.33 15.14
N PHE A 179 -2.77 -2.66 15.17
CA PHE A 179 -3.95 -3.35 14.63
C PHE A 179 -4.46 -4.41 15.60
N ALA A 180 -5.72 -4.26 16.03
CA ALA A 180 -6.38 -5.28 16.86
C ALA A 180 -6.52 -6.60 16.08
N LYS A 181 -6.49 -7.73 16.79
CA LYS A 181 -6.66 -9.07 16.18
C LYS A 181 -8.01 -9.18 15.45
N GLU A 182 -9.06 -8.60 16.02
CA GLU A 182 -10.40 -8.55 15.48
C GLU A 182 -10.45 -7.76 14.16
N THR A 183 -9.58 -6.74 14.00
CA THR A 183 -9.41 -6.02 12.74
C THR A 183 -8.84 -6.95 11.67
N ILE A 184 -7.78 -7.71 11.99
CA ILE A 184 -7.19 -8.69 11.06
C ILE A 184 -8.22 -9.74 10.65
N GLU A 185 -8.97 -10.29 11.61
CA GLU A 185 -10.05 -11.26 11.36
C GLU A 185 -11.14 -10.68 10.45
N SER A 186 -11.61 -9.47 10.72
CA SER A 186 -12.63 -8.82 9.90
C SER A 186 -12.14 -8.56 8.47
N VAL A 187 -10.92 -8.05 8.32
CA VAL A 187 -10.32 -7.68 7.03
C VAL A 187 -10.01 -8.91 6.18
N THR A 188 -9.41 -9.94 6.77
CA THR A 188 -9.08 -11.18 6.05
C THR A 188 -10.32 -12.01 5.72
N SER A 189 -11.39 -11.91 6.50
CA SER A 189 -12.69 -12.48 6.16
C SER A 189 -13.33 -11.77 4.95
N ALA A 190 -13.28 -10.43 4.91
CA ALA A 190 -13.79 -9.64 3.79
C ALA A 190 -12.95 -9.79 2.51
N HIS A 191 -11.61 -9.89 2.65
CA HIS A 191 -10.65 -9.95 1.56
C HIS A 191 -9.65 -11.10 1.76
N PRO A 192 -10.04 -12.36 1.46
CA PRO A 192 -9.26 -13.56 1.78
C PRO A 192 -7.83 -13.54 1.25
N ARG A 193 -6.88 -13.97 2.09
CA ARG A 193 -5.44 -13.98 1.77
C ARG A 193 -5.07 -14.99 0.69
N LYS A 194 -5.73 -16.15 0.65
CA LYS A 194 -5.54 -17.19 -0.38
C LYS A 194 -4.06 -17.56 -0.62
N GLY A 195 -3.30 -17.71 0.47
CA GLY A 195 -1.87 -18.05 0.39
C GLY A 195 -0.97 -16.87 -0.02
N TRP A 196 -1.39 -15.63 0.21
CA TRP A 196 -0.70 -14.39 -0.15
C TRP A 196 0.81 -14.44 0.09
N SER A 197 1.25 -14.82 1.30
CA SER A 197 2.67 -14.86 1.66
C SER A 197 3.52 -15.73 0.71
N GLY A 198 3.01 -16.90 0.31
CA GLY A 198 3.70 -17.75 -0.66
C GLY A 198 3.68 -17.16 -2.07
N CYS A 199 2.52 -16.61 -2.48
CA CYS A 199 2.35 -15.97 -3.79
C CYS A 199 3.31 -14.79 -3.98
N PHE A 200 3.38 -13.89 -3.00
CA PHE A 200 4.20 -12.70 -3.10
C PHE A 200 5.69 -13.00 -2.94
N SER A 201 6.08 -13.93 -2.06
CA SER A 201 7.46 -14.42 -1.95
C SER A 201 7.99 -14.95 -3.29
N GLU A 202 7.19 -15.74 -4.01
CA GLU A 202 7.58 -16.25 -5.33
C GLU A 202 7.67 -15.13 -6.39
N THR A 203 6.77 -14.15 -6.30
CA THR A 203 6.79 -12.97 -7.19
C THR A 203 8.09 -12.17 -7.01
N ILE A 204 8.53 -11.96 -5.76
CA ILE A 204 9.80 -11.29 -5.44
C ILE A 204 10.98 -12.08 -6.01
N LYS A 205 11.00 -13.41 -5.82
CA LYS A 205 12.06 -14.27 -6.40
C LYS A 205 12.09 -14.20 -7.92
N GLN A 206 10.93 -14.18 -8.55
CA GLN A 206 10.82 -14.04 -10.01
C GLN A 206 11.34 -12.69 -10.48
N GLU A 207 11.00 -11.60 -9.80
CA GLU A 207 11.51 -10.25 -10.09
C GLU A 207 13.04 -10.21 -9.99
N ILE A 208 13.60 -10.65 -8.87
CA ILE A 208 15.07 -10.69 -8.65
C ILE A 208 15.76 -11.59 -9.69
N GLY A 209 15.21 -12.77 -9.97
CA GLY A 209 15.77 -13.71 -10.94
C GLY A 209 15.74 -13.18 -12.38
N SER A 210 14.70 -12.43 -12.75
CA SER A 210 14.54 -11.85 -14.10
C SER A 210 15.26 -10.52 -14.27
N LYS A 211 15.42 -9.78 -13.17
CA LYS A 211 15.96 -8.43 -13.11
C LYS A 211 16.88 -8.31 -11.88
N PRO A 212 18.10 -8.87 -11.91
CA PRO A 212 19.00 -8.88 -10.75
C PRO A 212 19.51 -7.48 -10.33
N TRP A 213 19.19 -6.45 -11.11
CA TRP A 213 19.43 -5.03 -10.81
C TRP A 213 18.17 -4.31 -10.30
N CYS A 214 17.06 -5.03 -10.08
CA CYS A 214 15.82 -4.45 -9.56
C CYS A 214 16.04 -3.90 -8.15
N HIS A 215 15.24 -2.92 -7.78
CA HIS A 215 15.29 -2.35 -6.44
C HIS A 215 14.83 -3.29 -5.34
N SER A 216 14.04 -4.33 -5.64
CA SER A 216 13.66 -5.32 -4.62
C SER A 216 14.88 -6.00 -3.99
N THR A 217 16.07 -5.97 -4.63
CA THR A 217 17.33 -6.41 -4.02
C THR A 217 17.86 -5.47 -2.93
N HIS A 218 17.27 -4.29 -2.76
CA HIS A 218 17.61 -3.33 -1.70
C HIS A 218 17.11 -3.80 -0.32
N ILE A 219 16.06 -4.64 -0.29
CA ILE A 219 15.52 -5.23 0.94
C ILE A 219 16.15 -6.62 1.13
N GLU A 220 16.98 -6.74 2.17
CA GLU A 220 17.64 -8.01 2.51
C GLU A 220 16.61 -9.07 2.95
N ASN A 221 16.76 -10.32 2.48
CA ASN A 221 15.87 -11.46 2.81
C ASN A 221 14.38 -11.23 2.54
N PHE A 222 14.03 -10.32 1.62
CA PHE A 222 12.66 -9.87 1.45
C PHE A 222 11.67 -11.01 1.15
N ALA A 223 12.02 -11.91 0.24
CA ALA A 223 11.16 -13.03 -0.12
C ALA A 223 10.97 -14.01 1.06
N GLU A 224 12.02 -14.22 1.85
CA GLU A 224 12.03 -15.09 3.02
C GLU A 224 11.18 -14.50 4.15
N ASP A 225 11.30 -13.20 4.42
CA ASP A 225 10.54 -12.51 5.45
C ASP A 225 9.03 -12.50 5.14
N VAL A 226 8.67 -12.27 3.87
CA VAL A 226 7.27 -12.37 3.41
C VAL A 226 6.72 -13.78 3.59
N ALA A 227 7.49 -14.80 3.19
CA ALA A 227 7.09 -16.20 3.38
C ALA A 227 7.00 -16.59 4.87
N GLY A 228 7.83 -15.96 5.71
CA GLY A 228 7.94 -16.18 7.14
C GLY A 228 6.97 -15.40 8.03
N ASN A 229 5.99 -14.70 7.46
CA ASN A 229 5.02 -13.89 8.21
C ASN A 229 4.13 -14.75 9.15
N LYS A 230 4.59 -14.91 10.39
CA LYS A 230 3.90 -15.70 11.43
C LYS A 230 2.59 -15.08 11.89
N LEU A 231 2.48 -13.75 11.89
CA LEU A 231 1.26 -13.05 12.29
C LEU A 231 0.08 -13.45 11.40
N MET A 232 0.35 -13.50 10.09
CA MET A 232 -0.68 -13.74 9.09
C MET A 232 -0.89 -15.21 8.73
N GLN A 233 -0.07 -16.14 9.27
CA GLN A 233 -0.17 -17.57 8.99
C GLN A 233 -1.55 -18.21 9.29
N PRO A 234 -2.31 -17.78 10.32
CA PRO A 234 -3.65 -18.31 10.58
C PRO A 234 -4.75 -17.89 9.59
N TYR A 235 -4.46 -16.95 8.67
CA TYR A 235 -5.43 -16.27 7.81
C TYR A 235 -5.15 -16.49 6.31
#